data_AF-A0A822GJ52-F1
#
_entry.id   AF-A0A822GJ52-F1
#
_cell.length_a   1.000
_cell.length_b   1.000
_cell.length_c   1.000
_cell.angle_alpha   90.00
_cell.angle_beta   90.00
_cell.angle_gamma   90.00
#
_symmetry.space_group_name_H-M   'P 1'
#
loop_
_entity.id
_entity.type
_entity.pdbx_description
1 polymer ?
#
loop_
_entity_poly.entity_id
_entity_poly.type
_entity_poly.pdbx_seq_one_letter_code
_entity_poly.pdbx_strand_id
1 'polypeptide(L)'
;IEFDRDYEHFAVAGVSKKIKLYEYQSILDNVVDLHYPTKEVLCTAKLSCISWNPYLRNYLASSDYDGFVSIWDMATAQKVRTFQEHEKRSWSVDFCSSDPKLLAS
;
A
#
# COMPACT_ATOMS: atom_id res chain seq x y z
N ILE A 1 -0.02 3.97 7.30
CA ILE A 1 -1.36 3.35 7.24
C ILE A 1 -2.16 4.26 6.35
N GLU A 2 -2.81 3.73 5.32
CA GLU A 2 -3.55 4.55 4.36
C GLU A 2 -4.86 3.88 4.00
N PHE A 3 -5.89 4.69 3.75
CA PHE A 3 -7.22 4.23 3.37
C PHE A 3 -7.37 4.20 1.85
N ASP A 4 -8.12 3.20 1.39
CA ASP A 4 -8.61 3.17 0.03
C ASP A 4 -9.62 4.32 -0.20
N ARG A 5 -9.85 4.69 -1.45
CA ARG A 5 -10.69 5.82 -1.89
C ARG A 5 -12.09 5.79 -1.27
N ASP A 6 -12.67 4.60 -1.18
CA ASP A 6 -14.05 4.41 -0.72
C ASP A 6 -14.13 4.15 0.80
N TYR A 7 -13.01 4.24 1.54
CA TYR A 7 -12.89 3.97 2.98
C TYR A 7 -13.34 2.57 3.44
N GLU A 8 -13.55 1.64 2.52
CA GLU A 8 -13.91 0.26 2.85
C GLU A 8 -12.72 -0.56 3.35
N HIS A 9 -11.52 -0.25 2.86
CA HIS A 9 -10.29 -0.97 3.19
C HIS A 9 -9.19 -0.01 3.63
N PHE A 10 -8.27 -0.49 4.45
CA PHE A 10 -7.04 0.21 4.74
C PHE A 10 -5.82 -0.72 4.68
N ALA A 11 -4.70 -0.16 4.23
CA ALA A 11 -3.43 -0.85 4.13
C ALA A 11 -2.49 -0.42 5.25
N VAL A 12 -1.78 -1.39 5.79
CA VAL A 12 -0.73 -1.22 6.79
C VAL A 12 0.55 -1.83 6.25
N ALA A 13 1.62 -1.05 6.23
CA ALA A 13 2.97 -1.58 6.08
C ALA A 13 3.98 -0.78 6.89
N GLY A 14 5.18 -1.34 6.95
CA GLY A 14 6.32 -0.78 7.64
C GLY A 14 7.50 -1.73 7.60
N VAL A 15 8.16 -1.90 8.75
CA VAL A 15 9.40 -2.69 8.88
C VAL A 15 9.21 -4.21 8.77
N SER A 16 7.98 -4.70 8.81
CA SER A 16 7.65 -6.13 8.68
C SER A 16 7.82 -6.69 7.28
N LYS A 17 8.19 -5.85 6.30
CA LYS A 17 8.31 -6.21 4.86
C LYS A 17 7.03 -6.84 4.29
N LYS A 18 5.88 -6.41 4.82
CA LYS A 18 4.57 -6.94 4.51
C LYS A 18 3.60 -5.78 4.38
N ILE A 19 2.80 -5.79 3.32
CA ILE A 19 1.62 -4.93 3.19
C ILE A 19 0.43 -5.78 3.58
N LYS A 20 -0.29 -5.35 4.61
CA LYS A 20 -1.50 -6.00 5.11
C LYS A 20 -2.70 -5.13 4.78
N LEU A 21 -3.71 -5.75 4.19
CA LEU A 21 -4.99 -5.12 3.87
C LEU A 21 -6.02 -5.58 4.89
N TYR A 22 -6.76 -4.62 5.43
CA TYR A 22 -7.85 -4.85 6.37
C TYR A 22 -9.13 -4.25 5.82
N GLU A 23 -10.24 -4.92 6.06
CA GLU A 23 -11.57 -4.40 5.81
C GLU A 23 -12.04 -3.60 7.03
N TYR A 24 -12.44 -2.35 6.80
CA TYR A 24 -12.78 -1.40 7.86
C TYR A 24 -14.06 -1.83 8.60
N GLN A 25 -15.08 -2.28 7.88
CA GLN A 25 -16.35 -2.72 8.47
C GLN A 25 -16.18 -3.93 9.41
N SER A 26 -15.38 -4.91 8.98
CA SER A 26 -15.03 -6.09 9.78
C SER A 26 -14.31 -5.76 11.09
N ILE A 27 -13.69 -4.57 11.19
CA ILE A 27 -13.05 -4.10 12.43
C ILE A 27 -14.04 -3.35 13.32
N LEU A 28 -14.96 -2.58 12.74
CA LEU A 28 -15.98 -1.86 13.50
C LEU A 28 -16.97 -2.80 14.20
N ASP A 29 -17.36 -3.89 13.53
CA ASP A 29 -18.37 -4.80 14.06
C ASP A 29 -17.92 -5.56 15.32
N ASN A 30 -16.62 -5.55 15.69
CA ASN A 30 -16.06 -6.07 16.96
C ASN A 30 -16.59 -7.44 17.41
N VAL A 31 -17.08 -8.27 16.49
CA VAL A 31 -17.67 -9.58 16.83
C VAL A 31 -16.59 -10.58 17.24
N VAL A 32 -15.31 -10.29 16.94
CA VAL A 32 -14.17 -11.17 17.19
C VAL A 32 -12.98 -10.37 17.73
N ASP A 33 -12.36 -10.82 18.83
CA ASP A 33 -11.17 -10.18 19.43
C ASP A 33 -9.91 -10.24 18.54
N LEU A 34 -9.91 -11.07 17.49
CA LEU A 34 -8.79 -11.22 16.55
C LEU A 34 -9.20 -10.80 15.13
N HIS A 35 -8.61 -9.71 14.64
CA HIS A 35 -8.76 -9.25 13.26
C HIS A 35 -7.60 -9.73 12.39
N TYR A 36 -7.91 -10.60 11.43
CA TYR A 36 -6.95 -11.06 10.44
C TYR A 36 -6.97 -10.15 9.22
N PRO A 37 -5.80 -9.91 8.58
CA PRO A 37 -5.77 -9.17 7.33
C PRO A 37 -6.50 -9.96 6.24
N THR A 38 -7.37 -9.30 5.49
CA THR A 38 -8.07 -9.88 4.34
C THR A 38 -7.08 -10.31 3.26
N LYS A 39 -5.99 -9.54 3.09
CA LYS A 39 -4.89 -9.86 2.19
C LYS A 39 -3.55 -9.47 2.78
N GLU A 40 -2.53 -10.25 2.47
CA GLU A 40 -1.15 -9.96 2.84
C GLU A 40 -0.25 -10.13 1.61
N VAL A 41 0.60 -9.14 1.37
CA VAL A 41 1.58 -9.14 0.28
C VAL A 41 2.97 -9.01 0.87
N LEU A 42 3.88 -9.89 0.43
CA LEU A 42 5.28 -9.88 0.86
C LEU A 42 6.11 -8.93 0.00
N CYS A 43 6.91 -8.11 0.67
CA CYS A 43 7.85 -7.17 0.05
C CYS A 43 9.29 -7.64 0.29
N THR A 44 10.20 -7.21 -0.58
CA THR A 44 11.62 -7.55 -0.53
C THR A 44 12.34 -6.80 0.59
N ALA A 45 11.94 -5.56 0.85
CA ALA A 45 12.57 -4.66 1.80
C ALA A 45 11.55 -4.07 2.80
N LYS A 46 12.09 -3.30 3.75
CA LYS A 46 11.27 -2.55 4.72
C LYS A 46 10.62 -1.38 4.00
N LEU A 47 9.35 -1.16 4.27
CA LEU A 47 8.58 -0.08 3.67
C LEU A 47 8.64 1.16 4.56
N SER A 48 8.81 2.33 3.94
CA SER A 48 8.79 3.63 4.61
C SER A 48 7.41 4.28 4.50
N CYS A 49 6.79 4.22 3.33
CA CYS A 49 5.49 4.83 3.06
C CYS A 49 4.67 4.00 2.07
N ILE A 50 3.38 4.29 2.06
CA ILE A 50 2.37 3.71 1.17
C ILE A 50 1.43 4.83 0.77
N SER A 51 0.93 4.82 -0.46
CA SER A 51 -0.16 5.69 -0.91
C SER A 51 -1.11 4.92 -1.83
N TRP A 52 -2.41 5.04 -1.60
CA TRP A 52 -3.44 4.45 -2.46
C TRP A 52 -3.68 5.32 -3.69
N ASN A 53 -4.00 4.68 -4.82
CA ASN A 53 -4.39 5.43 -5.99
C ASN A 53 -5.81 6.00 -5.80
N PRO A 54 -6.01 7.32 -5.96
CA PRO A 54 -7.29 7.96 -5.70
C PRO A 54 -8.37 7.68 -6.76
N TYR A 55 -8.01 7.06 -7.89
CA TYR A 55 -8.95 6.68 -8.94
C TYR A 55 -9.12 5.18 -9.06
N LEU A 56 -8.01 4.45 -9.01
CA LEU A 56 -7.98 3.00 -9.12
C LEU A 56 -7.94 2.36 -7.74
N ARG A 57 -9.12 2.01 -7.22
CA ARG A 57 -9.34 1.40 -5.89
C ARG A 57 -8.33 0.30 -5.52
N ASN A 58 -7.96 -0.54 -6.48
CA ASN A 58 -7.11 -1.71 -6.19
C ASN A 58 -5.60 -1.41 -6.22
N TYR A 59 -5.20 -0.20 -6.65
CA TYR A 59 -3.80 0.11 -6.88
C TYR A 59 -3.19 0.84 -5.70
N LEU A 60 -2.02 0.35 -5.28
CA LEU A 60 -1.28 0.85 -4.13
C LEU A 60 0.19 1.06 -4.51
N ALA A 61 0.75 2.21 -4.15
CA ALA A 61 2.17 2.48 -4.23
C ALA A 61 2.82 2.23 -2.87
N SER A 62 4.01 1.66 -2.87
CA SER A 62 4.86 1.54 -1.69
C SER A 62 6.26 2.04 -1.99
N SER A 63 6.89 2.68 -1.01
CA SER A 63 8.30 3.04 -1.06
C SER A 63 9.13 2.22 -0.07
N ASP A 64 10.32 1.83 -0.51
CA ASP A 64 11.20 0.93 0.19
C ASP A 64 12.48 1.65 0.68
N TYR A 65 13.11 1.08 1.72
CA TYR A 65 14.39 1.56 2.24
C TYR A 65 15.57 1.41 1.26
N ASP A 66 15.41 0.56 0.24
CA ASP A 66 16.43 0.35 -0.78
C ASP A 66 16.24 1.29 -2.00
N GLY A 67 15.28 2.23 -1.93
CA GLY A 67 15.00 3.20 -2.99
C GLY A 67 14.04 2.72 -4.08
N PHE A 68 13.50 1.51 -3.91
CA PHE A 68 12.48 0.99 -4.81
C PHE A 68 11.11 1.61 -4.52
N VAL A 69 10.40 1.96 -5.58
CA VAL A 69 8.98 2.33 -5.52
C VAL A 69 8.20 1.26 -6.27
N SER A 70 7.39 0.49 -5.56
CA SER A 70 6.61 -0.61 -6.14
C SER A 70 5.14 -0.24 -6.24
N ILE A 71 4.51 -0.60 -7.36
CA ILE A 71 3.06 -0.51 -7.55
C ILE A 71 2.47 -1.91 -7.45
N TRP A 72 1.43 -2.04 -6.64
CA TRP A 72 0.76 -3.28 -6.30
C TRP A 72 -0.69 -3.22 -6.72
N ASP A 73 -1.18 -4.33 -7.25
CA ASP A 73 -2.60 -4.58 -7.42
C ASP A 73 -3.08 -5.44 -6.25
N MET A 74 -3.82 -4.81 -5.34
CA MET A 74 -4.36 -5.43 -4.14
C MET A 74 -5.55 -6.37 -4.45
N ALA A 75 -6.16 -6.30 -5.64
CA ALA A 75 -7.17 -7.28 -6.04
C ALA A 75 -6.54 -8.65 -6.32
N THR A 76 -5.44 -8.65 -7.08
CA THR A 76 -4.70 -9.87 -7.44
C THR A 76 -3.57 -10.22 -6.46
N ALA A 77 -3.24 -9.31 -5.53
CA ALA A 77 -2.09 -9.40 -4.62
C ALA A 77 -0.74 -9.54 -5.37
N GLN A 78 -0.65 -8.91 -6.56
CA GLN A 78 0.54 -8.98 -7.41
C GLN A 78 1.23 -7.62 -7.55
N LYS A 79 2.55 -7.68 -7.74
CA LYS A 79 3.33 -6.49 -8.09
C LYS A 79 3.15 -6.19 -9.57
N VAL A 80 2.64 -4.99 -9.88
CA VAL A 80 2.39 -4.55 -11.26
C VAL A 80 3.63 -3.90 -11.85
N ARG A 81 4.28 -3.01 -11.09
CA ARG A 81 5.48 -2.28 -11.53
C ARG A 81 6.45 -2.05 -10.39
N THR A 82 7.71 -1.87 -10.74
CA THR A 82 8.76 -1.44 -9.82
C THR A 82 9.57 -0.35 -10.51
N PHE A 83 9.80 0.75 -9.81
CA PHE A 83 10.69 1.83 -10.22
C PHE A 83 11.92 1.77 -9.33
N GLN A 84 13.10 1.82 -9.96
CA GLN A 84 14.39 1.77 -9.29
C GLN A 84 15.26 2.92 -9.82
N GLU A 85 14.82 4.14 -9.53
CA GLU A 85 15.53 5.35 -9.95
C GLU A 85 16.26 6.00 -8.76
N HIS A 86 15.78 5.79 -7.53
CA HIS A 86 16.43 6.33 -6.35
C HIS A 86 17.59 5.42 -5.92
N GLU A 87 18.79 5.99 -5.81
CA GLU A 87 19.98 5.29 -5.31
C GLU A 87 20.01 5.14 -3.78
N LYS A 88 19.10 5.83 -3.09
CA LYS A 88 18.99 5.86 -1.62
C LYS A 88 17.54 5.57 -1.21
N ARG A 89 17.35 5.33 0.10
CA ARG A 89 16.01 5.13 0.67
C ARG A 89 15.04 6.22 0.22
N SER A 90 13.87 5.79 -0.24
CA SER A 90 12.72 6.66 -0.41
C SER A 90 11.98 6.74 0.92
N TRP A 91 11.55 7.94 1.30
CA TRP A 91 10.89 8.19 2.58
C TRP A 91 9.37 8.24 2.48
N SER A 92 8.88 8.75 1.36
CA SER A 92 7.47 9.00 1.13
C SER A 92 7.17 8.70 -0.32
N VAL A 93 5.95 8.26 -0.59
CA VAL A 93 5.43 8.14 -1.94
C VAL A 93 4.00 8.64 -1.90
N ASP A 94 3.58 9.41 -2.89
CA ASP A 94 2.21 9.88 -2.98
C ASP A 94 1.67 9.88 -4.40
N PHE A 95 0.44 9.44 -4.58
CA PHE A 95 -0.26 9.52 -5.85
C PHE A 95 -0.86 10.91 -6.05
N CYS A 96 -0.82 11.38 -7.29
CA CYS A 96 -1.50 12.62 -7.62
C CYS A 96 -3.03 12.43 -7.55
N SER A 97 -3.70 13.29 -6.80
CA SER A 97 -5.16 13.32 -6.68
C SER A 97 -5.88 13.76 -7.95
N SER A 98 -5.18 14.41 -8.88
CA SER A 98 -5.75 14.94 -10.13
C SER A 98 -5.39 14.11 -11.37
N ASP A 99 -4.29 13.35 -11.32
CA ASP A 99 -3.89 12.46 -12.41
C ASP A 99 -3.51 11.07 -11.84
N PRO A 100 -4.28 10.01 -12.14
CA PRO A 100 -4.03 8.67 -11.61
C PRO A 100 -2.71 8.03 -12.05
N LYS A 101 -2.06 8.58 -13.08
CA LYS A 101 -0.82 8.04 -13.63
C LYS A 101 0.43 8.66 -13.02
N LEU A 102 0.27 9.78 -12.31
CA LEU A 102 1.38 10.51 -11.70
C LEU A 102 1.53 10.11 -10.24
N LEU A 103 2.78 9.88 -9.84
CA LEU A 103 3.17 9.63 -8.46
C LEU A 103 4.48 10.37 -8.18
N ALA A 104 4.65 10.81 -6.94
CA ALA A 104 5.86 11.45 -6.44
C ALA A 104 6.51 10.55 -5.39
N SER A 105 7.84 10.54 -5.32
CA SER A 105 8.64 9.80 -4.34
C SER A 105 9.89 10.57 -3.93
#